data_AF-A0A941N1A4-F1
#
_entry.id   AF-A0A941N1A4-F1
#
_cell.length_a   1.000
_cell.length_b   1.000
_cell.length_c   1.000
_cell.angle_alpha   90.00
_cell.angle_beta   90.00
_cell.angle_gamma   90.00
#
_symmetry.space_group_name_H-M   'P 1'
#
loop_
_entity.id
_entity.type
_entity.pdbx_description
1 polymer ?
#
loop_
_entity_poly.entity_id
_entity_poly.type
_entity_poly.pdbx_seq_one_letter_code
_entity_poly.pdbx_strand_id
1 'polypeptide(L)'
;SLIFLALMLLLAWWGLPALDGFAKFAAWGGLLAVYVLFVIVETSGLILTLRRWRVNPGPNLEPNETRLRTALQRTVRQYRGRVYTSHWKMFGWPIIDCQVSDPQLSQPGDRQTRHRQPPRVARGWIAVGDEAVGLLLAIGGRARGFVAIGGRAVGVIALGGVAFGGLALGGCAAGALAFGGLCCGGVALGGVALGWQAVGGAACAWDTAVGGLAIARNAAAGGVAVAAELAYGGAAWARHGNDELARSALTNHPYLAGLAWYHLHLKSVTALVVILSVLPNFMMWGAMYRREPSANNHA
;
A
#
# COMPACT_ATOMS: atom_id res chain seq x y z
N SER A 1 3.97 19.96 11.65
CA SER A 1 4.38 18.58 11.31
C SER A 1 5.85 18.24 11.58
N LEU A 2 6.86 18.90 10.98
CA LEU A 2 8.29 18.57 11.23
C LEU A 2 8.73 18.69 12.69
N ILE A 3 8.28 19.74 13.40
CA ILE A 3 8.59 19.97 14.82
C ILE A 3 8.01 18.86 15.70
N PHE A 4 6.77 18.42 15.42
CA PHE A 4 6.13 17.33 16.15
C PHE A 4 6.87 16.00 15.94
N LEU A 5 7.23 15.69 14.70
CA LEU A 5 8.03 14.49 14.37
C LEU A 5 9.40 14.52 15.07
N ALA A 6 10.08 15.66 15.05
CA ALA A 6 11.37 15.84 15.72
C ALA A 6 11.26 15.69 17.25
N LEU A 7 10.21 16.25 17.86
CA LEU A 7 9.95 16.13 19.29
C LEU A 7 9.63 14.68 19.69
N MET A 8 8.88 13.97 18.83
CA MET A 8 8.55 12.56 19.02
C MET A 8 9.79 11.65 18.92
N LEU A 9 10.67 11.92 17.95
CA LEU A 9 11.95 11.23 17.79
C LEU A 9 12.91 11.54 18.94
N LEU A 10 12.93 12.78 19.46
CA LEU A 10 13.70 13.15 20.65
C LEU A 10 13.20 12.45 21.91
N LEU A 11 11.89 12.38 22.11
CA LEU A 11 11.27 11.60 23.20
C LEU A 11 11.61 10.12 23.09
N ALA A 12 11.62 9.57 21.87
CA ALA A 12 12.02 8.20 21.63
C ALA A 12 13.52 7.96 21.87
N TRP A 13 14.37 8.92 21.50
CA TRP A 13 15.82 8.80 21.61
C TRP A 13 16.34 9.00 23.04
N TRP A 14 15.77 9.94 23.81
CA TRP A 14 16.22 10.28 25.17
C TRP A 14 15.38 9.66 26.30
N GLY A 15 14.07 9.47 26.11
CA GLY A 15 13.19 9.01 27.18
C GLY A 15 13.08 7.49 27.32
N LEU A 16 13.22 6.76 26.21
CA LEU A 16 13.03 5.30 26.15
C LEU A 16 14.22 4.43 26.62
N PRO A 17 15.49 4.89 26.60
CA PRO A 17 16.60 4.09 27.12
C PRO A 17 16.53 3.84 28.64
N ALA A 18 15.79 4.66 29.38
CA ALA A 18 15.64 4.57 30.84
C ALA A 18 14.50 3.64 31.29
N LEU A 19 13.74 3.05 30.36
CA LEU A 19 12.61 2.19 30.65
C LEU A 19 12.93 0.73 30.34
N ASP A 20 12.54 -0.17 31.24
CA ASP A 20 12.77 -1.60 31.10
C ASP A 20 11.46 -2.37 30.81
N GLY A 21 11.60 -3.47 30.06
CA GLY A 21 10.54 -4.45 29.81
C GLY A 21 9.23 -3.86 29.28
N PHE A 22 8.14 -4.11 30.00
CA PHE A 22 6.78 -3.71 29.62
C PHE A 22 6.61 -2.19 29.52
N ALA A 23 7.29 -1.41 30.36
CA ALA A 23 7.20 0.05 30.34
C ALA A 23 7.74 0.64 29.04
N LYS A 24 8.84 0.08 28.53
CA LYS A 24 9.41 0.46 27.22
C LYS A 24 8.48 0.10 26.06
N PHE A 25 7.86 -1.08 26.12
CA PHE A 25 6.90 -1.52 25.11
C PHE A 25 5.64 -0.64 25.09
N ALA A 26 5.06 -0.36 26.26
CA ALA A 26 3.90 0.51 26.41
C ALA A 26 4.19 1.95 25.92
N ALA A 27 5.39 2.47 26.21
CA ALA A 27 5.83 3.77 25.71
C ALA A 27 5.95 3.81 24.18
N TRP A 28 6.51 2.76 23.56
CA TRP A 28 6.54 2.61 22.10
C TRP A 28 5.15 2.53 21.49
N GLY A 29 4.24 1.74 22.09
CA GLY A 29 2.85 1.63 21.65
C GLY A 29 2.09 2.96 21.76
N GLY A 30 2.28 3.70 22.85
CA GLY A 30 1.70 5.03 23.05
C GLY A 30 2.23 6.05 22.04
N LEU A 31 3.54 6.06 21.79
CA LEU A 31 4.16 6.89 20.76
C LEU A 31 3.61 6.58 19.36
N LEU A 32 3.46 5.29 19.02
CA LEU A 32 2.86 4.86 17.75
C LEU A 32 1.41 5.36 17.63
N ALA A 33 0.60 5.20 18.67
CA ALA A 33 -0.79 5.64 18.68
C ALA A 33 -0.92 7.17 18.50
N VAL A 34 -0.08 7.93 19.21
CA VAL A 34 -0.01 9.40 19.10
C VAL A 34 0.44 9.82 17.69
N TYR A 35 1.41 9.12 17.11
CA TYR A 35 1.83 9.36 15.73
C TYR A 35 0.71 9.10 14.72
N VAL A 36 0.01 7.97 14.84
CA VAL A 36 -1.12 7.63 13.98
C VAL A 36 -2.26 8.65 14.11
N LEU A 37 -2.59 9.06 15.34
CA LEU A 37 -3.60 10.09 15.59
C LEU A 37 -3.20 11.43 14.96
N PHE A 38 -1.94 11.83 15.12
CA PHE A 38 -1.40 13.03 14.49
C PHE A 38 -1.51 12.98 12.97
N VAL A 39 -1.12 11.86 12.35
CA VAL A 39 -1.26 11.65 10.90
C VAL A 39 -2.73 11.75 10.47
N ILE A 40 -3.67 11.15 11.21
CA ILE A 40 -5.11 11.25 10.91
C ILE A 40 -5.58 12.70 11.00
N VAL A 41 -5.21 13.43 12.05
CA VAL A 41 -5.62 14.83 12.27
C VAL A 41 -5.05 15.75 11.21
N GLU A 42 -3.75 15.67 10.90
CA GLU A 42 -3.11 16.45 9.83
C GLU A 42 -3.71 16.10 8.47
N THR A 43 -3.90 14.82 8.16
CA THR A 43 -4.49 14.39 6.88
C THR A 43 -5.93 14.88 6.77
N SER A 44 -6.72 14.81 7.85
CA SER A 44 -8.09 15.30 7.90
C SER A 44 -8.14 16.83 7.79
N GLY A 45 -7.27 17.54 8.49
CA GLY A 45 -7.13 18.99 8.44
C GLY A 45 -6.73 19.48 7.05
N LEU A 46 -5.79 18.80 6.40
CA LEU A 46 -5.40 19.05 5.01
C LEU A 46 -6.57 18.78 4.06
N ILE A 47 -7.28 17.66 4.22
CA ILE A 47 -8.47 17.34 3.40
C ILE A 47 -9.56 18.38 3.60
N LEU A 48 -9.82 18.82 4.84
CA LEU A 48 -10.84 19.83 5.15
C LEU A 48 -10.45 21.20 4.62
N THR A 49 -9.17 21.57 4.73
CA THR A 49 -8.63 22.80 4.14
C THR A 49 -8.76 22.74 2.62
N LEU A 50 -8.31 21.68 1.97
CA LEU A 50 -8.48 21.47 0.54
C LEU A 50 -9.96 21.49 0.10
N ARG A 51 -10.87 20.93 0.92
CA ARG A 51 -12.33 21.01 0.67
C ARG A 51 -12.84 22.45 0.78
N ARG A 52 -12.41 23.22 1.79
CA ARG A 52 -12.76 24.65 1.94
C ARG A 52 -12.28 25.47 0.74
N TRP A 53 -11.06 25.25 0.28
CA TRP A 53 -10.51 25.93 -0.90
C TRP A 53 -11.23 25.54 -2.20
N ARG A 54 -11.76 24.31 -2.28
CA ARG A 54 -12.62 23.89 -3.41
C ARG A 54 -14.01 24.54 -3.38
N VAL A 55 -14.57 24.80 -2.20
CA VAL A 55 -15.93 25.35 -2.05
C VAL A 55 -15.93 26.87 -2.16
N ASN A 56 -14.91 27.55 -1.61
CA ASN A 56 -14.71 28.99 -1.70
C ASN A 56 -13.45 29.30 -2.51
N PRO A 57 -13.50 29.22 -3.86
CA PRO A 57 -12.46 29.83 -4.66
C PRO A 57 -12.46 31.33 -4.34
N GLY A 58 -11.30 31.88 -3.93
CA GLY A 58 -11.18 33.30 -3.60
C GLY A 58 -11.62 34.21 -4.76
N PRO A 59 -12.09 35.43 -4.48
CA PRO A 59 -12.80 36.29 -5.44
C PRO A 59 -11.98 36.67 -6.69
N ASN A 60 -10.64 36.53 -6.65
CA ASN A 60 -9.72 36.95 -7.72
C ASN A 60 -8.84 35.81 -8.26
N LEU A 61 -9.25 34.55 -8.12
CA LEU A 61 -8.66 33.51 -8.95
C LEU A 61 -9.31 33.61 -10.33
N GLU A 62 -8.87 34.59 -11.13
CA GLU A 62 -8.99 34.43 -12.58
C GLU A 62 -8.47 33.03 -12.91
N PRO A 63 -9.15 32.29 -13.82
CA PRO A 63 -8.66 31.03 -14.34
C PRO A 63 -7.16 31.16 -14.57
N ASN A 64 -6.32 30.46 -13.79
CA ASN A 64 -4.88 30.62 -13.94
C ASN A 64 -4.51 30.09 -15.34
N GLU A 65 -4.44 31.00 -16.32
CA GLU A 65 -3.96 30.78 -17.69
C GLU A 65 -2.43 30.75 -17.71
N THR A 66 -1.83 30.18 -16.66
CA THR A 66 -0.39 30.05 -16.58
C THR A 66 0.11 29.26 -17.78
N ARG A 67 1.31 29.60 -18.27
CA ARG A 67 2.02 28.82 -19.31
C ARG A 67 2.02 27.31 -19.03
N LEU A 68 2.03 26.92 -17.75
CA LEU A 68 1.90 25.53 -17.30
C LEU A 68 0.56 24.90 -17.72
N ARG A 69 -0.57 25.59 -17.59
CA ARG A 69 -1.89 25.07 -17.97
C ARG A 69 -2.01 24.92 -19.48
N THR A 70 -1.51 25.89 -20.23
CA THR A 70 -1.47 25.82 -21.70
C THR A 70 -0.54 24.70 -22.16
N ALA A 71 0.62 24.54 -21.53
CA ALA A 71 1.52 23.41 -21.77
C ALA A 71 0.86 22.06 -21.42
N LEU A 72 0.21 21.97 -20.26
CA LEU A 72 -0.52 20.77 -19.82
C LEU A 72 -1.68 20.44 -20.77
N GLN A 73 -2.42 21.44 -21.24
CA GLN A 73 -3.49 21.25 -22.23
C GLN A 73 -2.95 20.76 -23.57
N ARG A 74 -1.79 21.26 -24.02
CA ARG A 74 -1.11 20.75 -25.23
C ARG A 74 -0.69 19.30 -25.05
N THR A 75 -0.09 18.95 -23.92
CA THR A 75 0.30 17.57 -23.61
C THR A 75 -0.92 16.66 -23.50
N VAL A 76 -1.97 17.05 -22.75
CA VAL A 76 -3.19 16.24 -22.59
C VAL A 76 -3.91 16.01 -23.93
N ARG A 77 -3.90 16.99 -24.85
CA ARG A 77 -4.45 16.80 -26.21
C ARG A 77 -3.77 15.65 -26.97
N GLN A 78 -2.47 15.41 -26.75
CA GLN A 78 -1.74 14.31 -27.40
C GLN A 78 -2.17 12.92 -26.88
N TYR A 79 -2.71 12.85 -25.66
CA TYR A 79 -3.14 11.60 -25.04
C TYR A 79 -4.66 11.34 -25.14
N ARG A 80 -5.44 12.24 -25.77
CA ARG A 80 -6.89 12.08 -25.95
C ARG A 80 -7.23 11.00 -26.98
N GLY A 81 -8.30 10.25 -26.74
CA GLY A 81 -8.91 9.32 -27.69
C GLY A 81 -8.12 8.02 -27.92
N ARG A 82 -7.11 7.72 -27.09
CA ARG A 82 -6.30 6.49 -27.21
C ARG A 82 -7.08 5.29 -26.69
N VAL A 83 -8.01 4.83 -27.52
CA VAL A 83 -8.71 3.54 -27.38
C VAL A 83 -8.11 2.57 -28.38
N TYR A 84 -7.75 1.39 -27.91
CA TYR A 84 -7.22 0.34 -28.78
C TYR A 84 -7.85 -0.99 -28.42
N THR A 85 -8.50 -1.61 -29.39
CA THR A 85 -9.02 -2.97 -29.26
C THR A 85 -8.37 -3.82 -30.35
N SER A 86 -7.74 -4.90 -29.93
CA SER A 86 -7.10 -5.84 -30.86
C SER A 86 -8.12 -6.48 -31.80
N HIS A 87 -7.71 -6.70 -33.06
CA HIS A 87 -8.53 -7.37 -34.07
C HIS A 87 -8.66 -8.87 -33.78
N TRP A 88 -7.63 -9.47 -33.17
CA TRP A 88 -7.60 -10.87 -32.80
C TRP A 88 -8.43 -11.11 -31.54
N LYS A 89 -9.47 -11.93 -31.69
CA LYS A 89 -10.35 -12.35 -30.59
C LYS A 89 -10.13 -13.83 -30.31
N MET A 90 -9.85 -14.18 -29.06
CA MET A 90 -9.72 -15.56 -28.60
C MET A 90 -10.87 -15.85 -27.64
N PHE A 91 -11.66 -16.89 -27.92
CA PHE A 91 -12.90 -17.21 -27.19
C PHE A 91 -13.93 -16.06 -27.15
N GLY A 92 -14.03 -15.29 -28.24
CA GLY A 92 -14.97 -14.15 -28.34
C GLY A 92 -14.52 -12.89 -27.61
N TRP A 93 -13.37 -12.91 -26.92
CA TRP A 93 -12.79 -11.77 -26.22
C TRP A 93 -11.55 -11.26 -26.96
N PRO A 94 -11.32 -9.94 -27.07
CA PRO A 94 -10.10 -9.41 -27.67
C PRO A 94 -8.88 -9.81 -26.82
N ILE A 95 -7.75 -10.07 -27.47
CA ILE A 95 -6.51 -10.40 -26.75
C ILE A 95 -6.05 -9.20 -25.91
N ILE A 96 -6.08 -8.01 -26.51
CA ILE A 96 -5.73 -6.75 -25.85
C ILE A 96 -6.87 -5.76 -26.03
N ASP A 97 -7.31 -5.16 -24.93
CA ASP A 97 -8.24 -4.03 -24.94
C ASP A 97 -7.74 -2.93 -24.00
N CYS A 98 -7.48 -1.76 -24.57
CA CYS A 98 -7.01 -0.57 -23.89
C CYS A 98 -8.09 0.51 -24.00
N GLN A 99 -8.78 0.79 -22.89
CA GLN A 99 -9.77 1.85 -22.77
C GLN A 99 -9.40 2.79 -21.62
N VAL A 100 -8.54 3.76 -21.91
CA VAL A 100 -8.16 4.81 -20.95
C VAL A 100 -9.05 6.02 -21.20
N SER A 101 -9.71 6.55 -20.16
CA SER A 101 -10.51 7.76 -20.32
C SER A 101 -9.59 8.97 -20.48
N ASP A 102 -10.08 9.97 -21.21
CA ASP A 102 -9.32 11.20 -21.43
C ASP A 102 -9.06 11.93 -20.11
N PRO A 103 -7.85 12.48 -19.89
CA PRO A 103 -7.57 13.28 -18.72
C PRO A 103 -8.49 14.50 -18.69
N GLN A 104 -9.39 14.57 -17.71
CA GLN A 104 -10.28 15.71 -17.53
C GLN A 104 -9.52 16.86 -16.86
N LEU A 105 -9.21 17.91 -17.63
CA LEU A 105 -8.82 19.19 -17.04
C LEU A 105 -10.09 19.89 -16.53
N SER A 106 -10.22 20.05 -15.20
CA SER A 106 -11.27 20.85 -14.60
C SER A 106 -11.28 22.27 -15.21
N GLN A 107 -12.37 22.65 -15.87
CA GLN A 107 -12.57 24.03 -16.32
C GLN A 107 -13.14 24.86 -15.17
N PRO A 108 -12.65 26.09 -14.94
CA PRO A 108 -13.16 26.96 -13.89
C PRO A 108 -14.43 27.67 -14.39
N GLY A 109 -15.54 27.51 -13.67
CA GLY A 109 -16.86 27.98 -14.08
C GLY A 109 -17.86 26.85 -14.34
N ASP A 110 -17.38 25.62 -14.46
CA ASP A 110 -18.22 24.43 -14.66
C ASP A 110 -18.83 23.98 -13.32
N ARG A 111 -19.75 24.79 -12.78
CA ARG A 111 -20.36 24.59 -11.46
C ARG A 111 -21.42 23.49 -11.45
N GLN A 112 -21.97 23.08 -12.57
CA GLN A 112 -23.04 22.08 -12.62
C GLN A 112 -23.04 21.35 -13.96
N THR A 113 -22.11 20.41 -14.12
CA THR A 113 -22.41 19.04 -14.54
C THR A 113 -21.08 18.31 -14.45
N ARG A 114 -20.89 17.53 -13.39
CA ARG A 114 -19.91 16.45 -13.41
C ARG A 114 -20.42 15.44 -14.45
N HIS A 115 -20.26 15.74 -15.75
CA HIS A 115 -20.22 14.72 -16.78
C HIS A 115 -18.94 13.93 -16.54
N ARG A 116 -18.96 13.15 -15.45
CA ARG A 116 -18.07 12.02 -15.28
C ARG A 116 -18.40 11.16 -16.47
N GLN A 117 -17.56 11.21 -17.50
CA GLN A 117 -17.68 10.25 -18.59
C GLN A 117 -17.77 8.89 -17.89
N PRO A 118 -18.80 8.08 -18.20
CA PRO A 118 -18.94 6.78 -17.56
C PRO A 118 -17.59 6.07 -17.75
N PRO A 119 -17.00 5.55 -16.66
CA PRO A 119 -15.68 4.93 -16.74
C PRO A 119 -15.72 3.88 -17.85
N ARG A 120 -14.83 4.02 -18.83
CA ARG A 120 -14.75 3.07 -19.93
C ARG A 120 -14.25 1.74 -19.37
N VAL A 121 -14.95 0.67 -19.71
CA VAL A 121 -14.65 -0.68 -19.22
C VAL A 121 -13.86 -1.42 -20.28
N ALA A 122 -12.56 -1.59 -20.06
CA ALA A 122 -11.70 -2.43 -20.90
C ALA A 122 -11.99 -3.92 -20.63
N ARG A 123 -12.20 -4.73 -21.67
CA ARG A 123 -12.46 -6.17 -21.56
C ARG A 123 -11.61 -6.95 -22.53
N GLY A 124 -10.79 -7.88 -22.05
CA GLY A 124 -9.93 -8.71 -22.90
C GLY A 124 -9.14 -9.75 -22.12
N TRP A 125 -8.22 -10.44 -22.80
CA TRP A 125 -7.24 -11.28 -22.11
C TRP A 125 -6.25 -10.41 -21.31
N ILE A 126 -5.83 -9.31 -21.93
CA ILE A 126 -5.08 -8.20 -21.33
C ILE A 126 -5.94 -6.95 -21.43
N ALA A 127 -6.35 -6.40 -20.29
CA ALA A 127 -7.19 -5.21 -20.21
C ALA A 127 -6.44 -4.05 -19.52
N VAL A 128 -6.42 -2.87 -20.15
CA VAL A 128 -5.81 -1.66 -19.59
C VAL A 128 -6.82 -0.51 -19.62
N GLY A 129 -7.14 0.09 -18.48
CA GLY A 129 -8.13 1.17 -18.44
C GLY A 129 -8.48 1.65 -17.04
N ASP A 130 -9.43 2.59 -16.92
CA ASP A 130 -9.89 3.02 -15.59
C ASP A 130 -10.62 1.89 -14.85
N GLU A 131 -11.43 1.14 -15.60
CA GLU A 131 -12.07 -0.10 -15.16
C GLU A 131 -11.65 -1.21 -16.13
N ALA A 132 -10.79 -2.12 -15.67
CA ALA A 132 -10.18 -3.16 -16.49
C ALA A 132 -10.67 -4.54 -16.02
N VAL A 133 -11.23 -5.31 -16.94
CA VAL A 133 -11.65 -6.71 -16.74
C VAL A 133 -10.84 -7.58 -17.68
N GLY A 134 -9.72 -8.10 -17.16
CA GLY A 134 -8.80 -8.94 -17.88
C GLY A 134 -8.96 -10.41 -17.48
N LEU A 135 -8.90 -11.35 -18.41
CA LEU A 135 -8.85 -12.77 -18.02
C LEU A 135 -7.49 -13.12 -17.39
N LEU A 136 -6.39 -12.78 -18.07
CA LEU A 136 -5.03 -13.00 -17.57
C LEU A 136 -4.49 -11.80 -16.81
N LEU A 137 -4.59 -10.60 -17.40
CA LEU A 137 -3.96 -9.39 -16.87
C LEU A 137 -4.92 -8.19 -16.95
N ALA A 138 -5.12 -7.52 -15.83
CA ALA A 138 -5.90 -6.28 -15.74
C ALA A 138 -5.06 -5.18 -15.08
N ILE A 139 -4.90 -4.04 -15.75
CA ILE A 139 -4.17 -2.88 -15.25
C ILE A 139 -5.10 -1.67 -15.24
N GLY A 140 -5.33 -1.07 -14.07
CA GLY A 140 -6.26 0.05 -14.01
C GLY A 140 -6.54 0.66 -12.65
N GLY A 141 -7.40 1.67 -12.60
CA GLY A 141 -7.90 2.21 -11.34
C GLY A 141 -8.69 1.17 -10.55
N ARG A 142 -9.55 0.42 -11.27
CA ARG A 142 -10.26 -0.78 -10.82
C ARG A 142 -9.91 -1.93 -11.75
N ALA A 143 -9.15 -2.90 -11.25
CA ALA A 143 -8.70 -4.04 -12.02
C ALA A 143 -9.35 -5.34 -11.50
N ARG A 144 -9.88 -6.16 -12.41
CA ARG A 144 -10.40 -7.50 -12.13
C ARG A 144 -9.78 -8.50 -13.10
N GLY A 145 -9.16 -9.55 -12.61
CA GLY A 145 -8.58 -10.59 -13.46
C GLY A 145 -7.77 -11.63 -12.73
N PHE A 146 -7.08 -12.53 -13.44
CA PHE A 146 -6.17 -13.47 -12.78
C PHE A 146 -5.02 -12.73 -12.10
N VAL A 147 -4.34 -11.84 -12.85
CA VAL A 147 -3.40 -10.84 -12.31
C VAL A 147 -4.04 -9.46 -12.43
N ALA A 148 -4.28 -8.80 -11.31
CA ALA A 148 -4.89 -7.48 -11.24
C ALA A 148 -3.92 -6.47 -10.61
N ILE A 149 -3.60 -5.39 -11.32
CA ILE A 149 -2.70 -4.31 -10.87
C ILE A 149 -3.47 -3.00 -10.89
N GLY A 150 -3.64 -2.35 -9.73
CA GLY A 150 -4.43 -1.13 -9.68
C GLY A 150 -4.65 -0.47 -8.34
N GLY A 151 -5.44 0.60 -8.32
CA GLY A 151 -5.86 1.23 -7.06
C GLY A 151 -6.76 0.30 -6.24
N ARG A 152 -7.72 -0.35 -6.91
CA ARG A 152 -8.54 -1.44 -6.39
C ARG A 152 -8.38 -2.66 -7.28
N ALA A 153 -7.72 -3.70 -6.78
CA ALA A 153 -7.42 -4.91 -7.53
C ALA A 153 -8.20 -6.10 -6.96
N VAL A 154 -8.84 -6.89 -7.81
CA VAL A 154 -9.52 -8.14 -7.44
C VAL A 154 -9.02 -9.25 -8.37
N GLY A 155 -8.40 -10.30 -7.83
CA GLY A 155 -7.87 -11.36 -8.67
C GLY A 155 -7.30 -12.56 -7.93
N VAL A 156 -6.67 -13.49 -8.65
CA VAL A 156 -5.88 -14.54 -7.99
C VAL A 156 -4.60 -13.92 -7.42
N ILE A 157 -3.95 -13.05 -8.20
CA ILE A 157 -2.84 -12.20 -7.78
C ILE A 157 -3.29 -10.75 -7.90
N ALA A 158 -3.42 -10.06 -6.77
CA ALA A 158 -3.87 -8.67 -6.70
C ALA A 158 -2.77 -7.76 -6.14
N LEU A 159 -2.34 -6.78 -6.93
CA LEU A 159 -1.35 -5.76 -6.57
C LEU A 159 -2.05 -4.40 -6.53
N GLY A 160 -2.11 -3.73 -5.38
CA GLY A 160 -2.78 -2.44 -5.34
C GLY A 160 -2.86 -1.69 -4.01
N GLY A 161 -3.54 -0.55 -4.01
CA GLY A 161 -3.84 0.16 -2.76
C GLY A 161 -4.80 -0.65 -1.88
N VAL A 162 -5.87 -1.15 -2.51
CA VAL A 162 -6.82 -2.12 -1.94
C VAL A 162 -6.81 -3.36 -2.82
N ALA A 163 -6.40 -4.51 -2.27
CA ALA A 163 -6.21 -5.75 -3.00
C ALA A 163 -7.06 -6.87 -2.39
N PHE A 164 -7.84 -7.57 -3.22
CA PHE A 164 -8.62 -8.75 -2.85
C PHE A 164 -8.19 -9.93 -3.72
N GLY A 165 -7.80 -11.05 -3.13
CA GLY A 165 -7.41 -12.19 -3.96
C GLY A 165 -6.90 -13.44 -3.28
N GLY A 166 -6.34 -14.37 -4.06
CA GLY A 166 -5.59 -15.50 -3.52
C GLY A 166 -4.30 -15.00 -2.85
N LEU A 167 -3.49 -14.28 -3.62
CA LEU A 167 -2.32 -13.52 -3.20
C LEU A 167 -2.63 -12.02 -3.34
N ALA A 168 -2.75 -11.31 -2.21
CA ALA A 168 -3.06 -9.89 -2.18
C ALA A 168 -1.86 -9.10 -1.60
N LEU A 169 -1.31 -8.17 -2.38
CA LEU A 169 -0.23 -7.27 -1.98
C LEU A 169 -0.75 -5.83 -2.06
N GLY A 170 -0.87 -5.15 -0.93
CA GLY A 170 -1.38 -3.79 -0.93
C GLY A 170 -1.38 -3.06 0.41
N GLY A 171 -1.85 -1.82 0.42
CA GLY A 171 -2.04 -1.06 1.66
C GLY A 171 -3.11 -1.69 2.55
N CYS A 172 -4.26 -2.02 1.94
CA CYS A 172 -5.31 -2.84 2.50
C CYS A 172 -5.43 -4.13 1.67
N ALA A 173 -5.15 -5.29 2.26
CA ALA A 173 -5.13 -6.56 1.54
C ALA A 173 -6.07 -7.59 2.18
N ALA A 174 -6.81 -8.33 1.38
CA ALA A 174 -7.66 -9.42 1.85
C ALA A 174 -7.51 -10.66 0.95
N GLY A 175 -7.16 -11.81 1.52
CA GLY A 175 -6.93 -13.00 0.69
C GLY A 175 -6.50 -14.27 1.41
N ALA A 176 -6.15 -15.31 0.66
CA ALA A 176 -5.57 -16.51 1.26
C ALA A 176 -4.16 -16.21 1.81
N LEU A 177 -3.36 -15.48 1.02
CA LEU A 177 -2.08 -14.89 1.39
C LEU A 177 -2.21 -13.37 1.25
N ALA A 178 -2.18 -12.64 2.35
CA ALA A 178 -2.36 -11.19 2.36
C ALA A 178 -1.13 -10.48 2.94
N PHE A 179 -0.60 -9.52 2.20
CA PHE A 179 0.58 -8.74 2.55
C PHE A 179 0.23 -7.25 2.51
N GLY A 180 0.38 -6.54 3.63
CA GLY A 180 0.03 -5.12 3.64
C GLY A 180 0.14 -4.37 4.95
N GLY A 181 -0.29 -3.11 4.94
CA GLY A 181 -0.39 -2.31 6.17
C GLY A 181 -1.52 -2.83 7.07
N LEU A 182 -2.72 -2.96 6.50
CA LEU A 182 -3.87 -3.62 7.09
C LEU A 182 -4.20 -4.85 6.22
N CYS A 183 -4.11 -6.05 6.79
CA CYS A 183 -4.35 -7.26 6.03
C CYS A 183 -5.26 -8.26 6.76
N CYS A 184 -6.12 -8.95 6.01
CA CYS A 184 -6.92 -10.05 6.51
C CYS A 184 -6.83 -11.29 5.63
N GLY A 185 -6.69 -12.50 6.20
CA GLY A 185 -6.54 -13.68 5.36
C GLY A 185 -6.30 -15.02 6.03
N GLY A 186 -5.98 -16.03 5.22
CA GLY A 186 -5.47 -17.31 5.72
C GLY A 186 -4.13 -17.10 6.41
N VAL A 187 -3.15 -16.62 5.66
CA VAL A 187 -1.86 -16.13 6.15
C VAL A 187 -1.79 -14.63 5.91
N ALA A 188 -1.71 -13.85 6.98
CA ALA A 188 -1.67 -12.39 6.95
C ALA A 188 -0.32 -11.87 7.45
N LEU A 189 0.38 -11.07 6.64
CA LEU A 189 1.71 -10.51 6.92
C LEU A 189 1.65 -8.98 6.79
N GLY A 190 1.75 -8.26 7.91
CA GLY A 190 1.52 -6.82 7.85
C GLY A 190 1.71 -6.01 9.12
N GLY A 191 1.35 -4.73 9.08
CA GLY A 191 1.35 -3.87 10.26
C GLY A 191 0.27 -4.30 11.25
N VAL A 192 -0.97 -4.33 10.77
CA VAL A 192 -2.14 -4.92 11.44
C VAL A 192 -2.59 -6.13 10.62
N ALA A 193 -2.49 -7.32 11.20
CA ALA A 193 -2.74 -8.59 10.51
C ALA A 193 -3.84 -9.39 11.21
N LEU A 194 -4.86 -9.80 10.48
CA LEU A 194 -5.97 -10.63 10.96
C LEU A 194 -6.04 -11.93 10.16
N GLY A 195 -6.02 -13.11 10.77
CA GLY A 195 -6.11 -14.32 9.95
C GLY A 195 -6.20 -15.66 10.66
N TRP A 196 -6.05 -16.73 9.89
CA TRP A 196 -5.82 -18.06 10.48
C TRP A 196 -4.43 -18.11 11.11
N GLN A 197 -3.44 -17.61 10.37
CA GLN A 197 -2.08 -17.34 10.81
C GLN A 197 -1.74 -15.87 10.52
N ALA A 198 -1.20 -15.15 11.49
CA ALA A 198 -0.91 -13.73 11.35
C ALA A 198 0.50 -13.40 11.86
N VAL A 199 1.23 -12.59 11.10
CA VAL A 199 2.55 -12.10 11.49
C VAL A 199 2.60 -10.59 11.27
N GLY A 200 2.92 -9.82 12.31
CA GLY A 200 2.87 -8.37 12.19
C GLY A 200 3.20 -7.55 13.43
N GLY A 201 3.02 -6.23 13.34
CA GLY A 201 3.14 -5.35 14.49
C GLY A 201 2.03 -5.59 15.52
N ALA A 202 0.79 -5.64 15.05
CA ALA A 202 -0.39 -6.07 15.77
C ALA A 202 -1.06 -7.22 15.00
N ALA A 203 -0.92 -8.44 15.51
CA ALA A 203 -1.39 -9.66 14.87
C ALA A 203 -2.50 -10.31 15.71
N CYS A 204 -3.66 -10.55 15.11
CA CYS A 204 -4.71 -11.38 15.68
C CYS A 204 -4.94 -12.60 14.80
N ALA A 205 -4.81 -13.80 15.34
CA ALA A 205 -4.96 -15.03 14.59
C ALA A 205 -5.89 -16.03 15.26
N TRP A 206 -6.44 -16.97 14.49
CA TRP A 206 -7.11 -18.13 15.09
C TRP A 206 -6.11 -19.16 15.60
N ASP A 207 -5.17 -19.57 14.77
CA ASP A 207 -4.19 -20.61 15.09
C ASP A 207 -2.92 -19.99 15.69
N THR A 208 -2.11 -19.33 14.87
CA THR A 208 -0.80 -18.78 15.29
C THR A 208 -0.65 -17.29 14.99
N ALA A 209 -0.33 -16.48 16.00
CA ALA A 209 0.01 -15.06 15.85
C ALA A 209 1.47 -14.79 16.26
N VAL A 210 2.24 -14.08 15.44
CA VAL A 210 3.62 -13.66 15.76
C VAL A 210 3.78 -12.16 15.58
N GLY A 211 4.26 -11.44 16.59
CA GLY A 211 4.34 -9.98 16.44
C GLY A 211 4.77 -9.16 17.64
N GLY A 212 4.64 -7.84 17.53
CA GLY A 212 4.80 -6.94 18.67
C GLY A 212 3.69 -7.15 19.70
N LEU A 213 2.45 -7.02 19.26
CA LEU A 213 1.23 -7.43 19.95
C LEU A 213 0.65 -8.64 19.20
N ALA A 214 0.66 -9.81 19.83
CA ALA A 214 0.18 -11.06 19.25
C ALA A 214 -0.98 -11.61 20.09
N ILE A 215 -2.15 -11.78 19.48
CA ILE A 215 -3.33 -12.37 20.10
C ILE A 215 -3.75 -13.57 19.26
N ALA A 216 -3.78 -14.77 19.84
CA ALA A 216 -4.21 -15.97 19.14
C ALA A 216 -5.13 -16.84 19.99
N ARG A 217 -5.84 -17.79 19.37
CA ARG A 217 -6.54 -18.81 20.15
C ARG A 217 -5.56 -19.89 20.59
N ASN A 218 -4.78 -20.47 19.66
CA ASN A 218 -3.86 -21.56 20.00
C ASN A 218 -2.49 -21.05 20.46
N ALA A 219 -1.74 -20.36 19.59
CA ALA A 219 -0.35 -20.01 19.86
C ALA A 219 -0.02 -18.55 19.53
N ALA A 220 0.58 -17.83 20.48
CA ALA A 220 1.05 -16.45 20.28
C ALA A 220 2.53 -16.31 20.64
N ALA A 221 3.30 -15.60 19.82
CA ALA A 221 4.69 -15.28 20.11
C ALA A 221 5.03 -13.81 19.84
N GLY A 222 5.72 -13.13 20.76
CA GLY A 222 5.96 -11.70 20.56
C GLY A 222 6.46 -10.87 21.73
N GLY A 223 6.34 -9.54 21.59
CA GLY A 223 6.58 -8.61 22.70
C GLY A 223 5.53 -8.78 23.80
N VAL A 224 4.25 -8.68 23.40
CA VAL A 224 3.07 -9.02 24.19
C VAL A 224 2.34 -10.15 23.46
N ALA A 225 2.26 -11.32 24.08
CA ALA A 225 1.64 -12.53 23.53
C ALA A 225 0.48 -12.97 24.43
N VAL A 226 -0.73 -13.03 23.87
CA VAL A 226 -1.94 -13.52 24.54
C VAL A 226 -2.50 -14.68 23.74
N ALA A 227 -2.58 -15.86 24.36
CA ALA A 227 -3.18 -17.04 23.74
C ALA A 227 -3.96 -17.88 24.75
N ALA A 228 -4.81 -18.80 24.28
CA ALA A 228 -5.46 -19.74 25.19
C ALA A 228 -4.51 -20.85 25.63
N GLU A 229 -3.73 -21.42 24.69
CA GLU A 229 -2.88 -22.58 24.97
C GLU A 229 -1.41 -22.23 25.17
N LEU A 230 -0.76 -21.60 24.18
CA LEU A 230 0.69 -21.39 24.15
C LEU A 230 1.04 -19.91 23.95
N ALA A 231 1.79 -19.32 24.87
CA ALA A 231 2.32 -17.97 24.69
C ALA A 231 3.84 -17.93 24.98
N TYR A 232 4.61 -17.32 24.08
CA TYR A 232 6.06 -17.16 24.24
C TYR A 232 6.53 -15.74 23.92
N GLY A 233 7.25 -15.11 24.84
CA GLY A 233 7.82 -13.79 24.59
C GLY A 233 7.99 -12.92 25.82
N GLY A 234 8.00 -11.60 25.61
CA GLY A 234 8.27 -10.61 26.67
C GLY A 234 7.24 -10.65 27.79
N ALA A 235 5.99 -10.34 27.47
CA ALA A 235 4.82 -10.50 28.34
C ALA A 235 3.90 -11.57 27.72
N ALA A 236 3.82 -12.74 28.34
CA ALA A 236 3.09 -13.90 27.82
C ALA A 236 1.96 -14.33 28.78
N TRP A 237 0.74 -14.38 28.27
CA TRP A 237 -0.43 -14.89 28.99
C TRP A 237 -1.10 -16.01 28.19
N ALA A 238 -0.99 -17.24 28.70
CA ALA A 238 -1.67 -18.43 28.20
C ALA A 238 -1.69 -19.52 29.27
N ARG A 239 -2.36 -20.65 28.99
CA ARG A 239 -2.31 -21.84 29.85
C ARG A 239 -0.88 -22.33 30.06
N HIS A 240 -0.04 -22.27 29.02
CA HIS A 240 1.40 -22.50 29.08
C HIS A 240 2.13 -21.24 28.60
N GLY A 241 2.45 -20.36 29.54
CA GLY A 241 3.09 -19.07 29.27
C GLY A 241 4.57 -19.12 29.59
N ASN A 242 5.44 -18.94 28.59
CA ASN A 242 6.89 -18.98 28.73
C ASN A 242 7.48 -20.29 29.30
N ASP A 243 6.69 -21.34 29.39
CA ASP A 243 7.14 -22.68 29.78
C ASP A 243 7.98 -23.35 28.69
N GLU A 244 8.70 -24.41 29.06
CA GLU A 244 9.54 -25.19 28.15
C GLU A 244 8.73 -25.80 26.99
N LEU A 245 7.47 -26.13 27.23
CA LEU A 245 6.53 -26.60 26.21
C LEU A 245 6.21 -25.49 25.19
N ALA A 246 5.92 -24.26 25.66
CA ALA A 246 5.67 -23.13 24.78
C ALA A 246 6.93 -22.75 23.99
N ARG A 247 8.10 -22.76 24.64
CA ARG A 247 9.39 -22.48 24.00
C ARG A 247 9.70 -23.50 22.91
N SER A 248 9.63 -24.80 23.20
CA SER A 248 9.94 -25.85 22.21
C SER A 248 8.94 -25.87 21.04
N ALA A 249 7.65 -25.67 21.31
CA ALA A 249 6.62 -25.64 20.27
C ALA A 249 6.74 -24.42 19.36
N LEU A 250 6.95 -23.22 19.92
CA LEU A 250 6.99 -21.99 19.13
C LEU A 250 8.35 -21.77 18.45
N THR A 251 9.47 -22.13 19.08
CA THR A 251 10.80 -21.91 18.47
C THR A 251 10.99 -22.73 17.18
N ASN A 252 10.37 -23.91 17.11
CA ASN A 252 10.37 -24.75 15.91
C ASN A 252 9.36 -24.29 14.83
N HIS A 253 8.51 -23.29 15.13
CA HIS A 253 7.49 -22.84 14.19
C HIS A 253 8.14 -22.12 12.99
N PRO A 254 7.75 -22.41 11.74
CA PRO A 254 8.39 -21.87 10.54
C PRO A 254 8.43 -20.34 10.48
N TYR A 255 7.41 -19.67 11.03
CA TYR A 255 7.38 -18.21 11.12
C TYR A 255 8.48 -17.63 12.00
N LEU A 256 8.75 -18.25 13.16
CA LEU A 256 9.80 -17.78 14.07
C LEU A 256 11.20 -18.11 13.53
N ALA A 257 11.36 -19.27 12.89
CA ALA A 257 12.59 -19.60 12.17
C ALA A 257 12.88 -18.60 11.02
N GLY A 258 11.85 -18.25 10.24
CA GLY A 258 11.95 -17.24 9.19
C GLY A 258 12.29 -15.85 9.75
N LEU A 259 11.68 -15.46 10.88
CA LEU A 259 11.98 -14.20 11.56
C LEU A 259 13.43 -14.17 12.08
N ALA A 260 13.91 -15.26 12.67
CA ALA A 260 15.28 -15.39 13.16
C ALA A 260 16.30 -15.29 12.01
N TRP A 261 16.03 -15.98 10.89
CA TRP A 261 16.85 -15.88 9.68
C TRP A 261 16.87 -14.44 9.14
N TYR A 262 15.71 -13.77 9.09
CA TYR A 262 15.59 -12.37 8.65
C TYR A 262 16.38 -11.42 9.57
N HIS A 263 16.30 -11.62 10.89
CA HIS A 263 17.08 -10.85 11.86
C HIS A 263 18.60 -10.98 11.64
N LEU A 264 19.08 -12.19 11.34
CA LEU A 264 20.50 -12.44 11.02
C LEU A 264 20.92 -11.74 9.71
N HIS A 265 20.03 -11.69 8.72
CA HIS A 265 20.32 -11.14 7.39
C HIS A 265 19.77 -9.73 7.17
N LEU A 266 19.34 -9.06 8.26
CA LEU A 266 18.60 -7.81 8.20
C LEU A 266 19.30 -6.77 7.31
N LYS A 267 20.62 -6.59 7.49
CA LYS A 267 21.43 -5.62 6.73
C LYS A 267 21.45 -5.93 5.23
N SER A 268 21.68 -7.19 4.87
CA SER A 268 21.75 -7.61 3.46
C SER A 268 20.39 -7.53 2.77
N VAL A 269 19.33 -7.97 3.46
CA VAL A 269 17.96 -7.90 2.92
C VAL A 269 17.51 -6.46 2.76
N THR A 270 17.73 -5.60 3.75
CA THR A 270 17.39 -4.18 3.66
C THR A 270 18.20 -3.46 2.59
N ALA A 271 19.52 -3.71 2.48
CA ALA A 271 20.34 -3.16 1.40
C ALA A 271 19.81 -3.58 0.02
N LEU A 272 19.44 -4.85 -0.16
CA LEU A 272 18.87 -5.36 -1.40
C LEU A 272 17.54 -4.67 -1.73
N VAL A 273 16.64 -4.52 -0.75
CA VAL A 273 15.36 -3.83 -0.92
C VAL A 273 15.56 -2.36 -1.29
N VAL A 274 16.50 -1.66 -0.65
CA VAL A 274 16.84 -0.28 -1.00
C VAL A 274 17.40 -0.19 -2.42
N ILE A 275 18.33 -1.06 -2.79
CA ILE A 275 18.87 -1.12 -4.16
C ILE A 275 17.74 -1.36 -5.16
N LEU A 276 16.88 -2.37 -4.95
CA LEU A 276 15.78 -2.71 -5.86
C LEU A 276 14.72 -1.60 -5.96
N SER A 277 14.49 -0.82 -4.90
CA SER A 277 13.54 0.30 -4.92
C SER A 277 14.11 1.57 -5.55
N VAL A 278 15.43 1.78 -5.45
CA VAL A 278 16.09 3.00 -5.94
C VAL A 278 16.63 2.83 -7.37
N LEU A 279 17.08 1.64 -7.74
CA LEU A 279 17.64 1.34 -9.07
C LEU A 279 16.69 1.70 -10.23
N PRO A 280 15.39 1.35 -10.19
CA PRO A 280 14.46 1.73 -11.27
C PRO A 280 14.32 3.25 -11.42
N ASN A 281 14.39 4.00 -10.31
CA ASN A 281 14.31 5.46 -10.35
C ASN A 281 15.55 6.08 -11.04
N PHE A 282 16.75 5.57 -10.76
CA PHE A 282 17.96 6.01 -11.46
C PHE A 282 17.96 5.61 -12.94
N MET A 283 17.48 4.41 -13.28
CA MET A 283 17.33 3.99 -14.67
C MET A 283 16.33 4.87 -15.42
N MET A 284 15.20 5.21 -14.79
CA MET A 284 14.21 6.14 -15.35
C MET A 284 14.77 7.55 -15.55
N TRP A 285 15.59 8.06 -14.62
CA TRP A 285 16.24 9.37 -14.78
C TRP A 285 17.07 9.40 -16.07
N GLY A 286 17.91 8.39 -16.30
CA GLY A 286 18.72 8.28 -17.52
C GLY A 286 17.90 8.20 -18.81
N ALA A 287 16.70 7.61 -18.76
CA ALA A 287 15.78 7.57 -19.89
C ALA A 287 15.03 8.90 -20.11
N MET A 288 14.59 9.57 -19.04
CA MET A 288 13.83 10.83 -19.11
C MET A 288 14.69 12.02 -19.57
N TYR A 289 16.00 12.00 -19.31
CA TYR A 289 16.91 13.10 -19.66
C TYR A 289 17.66 12.90 -21.00
N ARG A 290 17.39 11.82 -21.75
CA ARG A 290 17.85 11.74 -23.14
C ARG A 290 17.09 12.78 -23.97
N ARG A 291 17.69 13.95 -24.13
CA ARG A 291 17.27 14.93 -25.14
C ARG A 291 17.29 14.25 -26.50
N GLU A 292 16.18 14.33 -27.24
CA GLU A 292 16.21 14.02 -28.66
C GLU A 292 17.30 14.90 -29.31
N PRO A 293 18.24 14.32 -30.07
CA PRO A 293 19.18 15.13 -30.83
C PRO A 293 18.34 16.02 -31.75
N SER A 294 18.47 17.33 -31.57
CA SER A 294 17.81 18.35 -32.39
C SER A 294 18.07 18.01 -33.85
N ALA A 295 17.02 17.60 -34.57
CA ALA A 295 17.08 17.42 -36.01
C ALA A 295 17.58 18.74 -36.61
N ASN A 296 18.66 18.63 -37.37
CA ASN A 296 19.43 19.72 -37.93
C ASN A 296 18.57 20.84 -38.53
N ASN A 297 18.77 22.07 -38.04
CA ASN A 297 18.63 23.27 -38.85
C ASN A 297 19.76 23.27 -39.87
N HIS A 298 19.53 22.70 -41.05
CA HIS A 298 20.27 23.07 -42.25
C HIS A 298 19.27 23.63 -43.25
N ALA A 299 19.33 24.95 -43.37
CA ALA A 299 18.92 25.69 -44.55
C ALA A 299 19.90 25.42 -45.71
#